data_AF-A0A328U7Q0-F1
#
_entry.id   AF-A0A328U7Q0-F1
#
_cell.length_a   1.000
_cell.length_b   1.000
_cell.length_c   1.000
_cell.angle_alpha   90.00
_cell.angle_beta   90.00
_cell.angle_gamma   90.00
#
_symmetry.space_group_name_H-M   'P 1'
#
loop_
_entity.id
_entity.type
_entity.pdbx_description
1 polymer ?
#
loop_
_entity_poly.entity_id
_entity_poly.type
_entity_poly.pdbx_seq_one_letter_code
_entity_poly.pdbx_strand_id
1 'polypeptide(L)'
;MKKTKAYYEALLDLGFVKGEKLTKSEEEQHRANMRNGIEGDANIAEVSSGVYRRVNDEPDMETFIRMYMLKSLYFSRAIRSCLVFFVVIAVIGIAIGLLAYIVPILLEWLRLSL
;
A
#
# COMPACT_ATOMS: atom_id res chain seq x y z
N MET A 1 -7.24 16.82 -18.82
CA MET A 1 -7.66 15.45 -18.45
C MET A 1 -9.12 15.50 -18.01
N LYS A 2 -9.97 14.55 -18.43
CA LYS A 2 -11.32 14.43 -17.85
C LYS A 2 -11.19 13.83 -16.44
N LYS A 3 -11.76 14.49 -15.43
CA LYS A 3 -11.77 14.01 -14.04
C LYS A 3 -12.84 12.94 -13.91
N THR A 4 -12.44 11.68 -13.97
CA THR A 4 -13.32 10.52 -13.88
C THR A 4 -13.49 10.08 -12.43
N LYS A 5 -14.48 9.23 -12.14
CA LYS A 5 -14.64 8.61 -10.82
C LYS A 5 -13.36 7.93 -10.33
N ALA A 6 -12.70 7.19 -11.23
CA ALA A 6 -11.42 6.52 -10.95
C ALA A 6 -10.30 7.49 -10.53
N TYR A 7 -10.32 8.73 -11.02
CA TYR A 7 -9.37 9.75 -10.59
C TYR A 7 -9.59 10.14 -9.12
N TYR A 8 -10.83 10.39 -8.71
CA TYR A 8 -11.15 10.78 -7.33
C TYR A 8 -11.00 9.60 -6.35
N GLU A 9 -11.33 8.38 -6.78
CA GLU A 9 -11.04 7.16 -6.03
C GLU A 9 -9.53 7.04 -5.76
N ALA A 10 -8.69 7.22 -6.78
CA ALA A 10 -7.24 7.19 -6.61
C ALA A 10 -6.72 8.28 -5.65
N LEU A 11 -7.31 9.48 -5.67
CA LEU A 11 -6.94 10.54 -4.72
C LEU A 11 -7.24 10.16 -3.27
N LEU A 12 -8.36 9.49 -3.03
CA LEU A 12 -8.79 9.02 -1.70
C LEU A 12 -7.94 7.82 -1.24
N ASP A 13 -7.72 6.84 -2.11
CA ASP A 13 -6.93 5.64 -1.83
C ASP A 13 -5.47 5.98 -1.52
N LEU A 14 -4.92 6.93 -2.28
CA LEU A 14 -3.58 7.44 -2.05
C LEU A 14 -3.53 8.44 -0.88
N GLY A 15 -4.66 8.72 -0.23
CA GLY A 15 -4.74 9.59 0.94
C GLY A 15 -4.30 11.02 0.68
N PHE A 16 -4.34 11.47 -0.58
CA PHE A 16 -4.05 12.85 -0.94
C PHE A 16 -5.17 13.79 -0.50
N VAL A 17 -6.39 13.27 -0.43
CA VAL A 17 -7.57 13.96 0.09
C VAL A 17 -8.30 13.05 1.05
N LYS A 18 -8.96 13.63 2.07
CA LYS A 18 -9.79 12.86 3.01
C LYS A 18 -11.22 12.64 2.50
N GLY A 19 -11.68 13.53 1.62
CA GLY A 19 -13.07 13.62 1.18
C GLY A 19 -14.03 13.98 2.31
N GLU A 20 -15.08 14.71 1.97
CA GLU A 20 -16.15 15.06 2.89
C GLU A 20 -17.15 13.90 2.98
N LYS A 21 -17.72 13.72 4.18
CA LYS A 21 -18.83 12.79 4.35
C LYS A 21 -20.06 13.39 3.68
N LEU A 22 -20.77 12.57 2.94
CA LEU A 22 -22.07 12.94 2.41
C LEU A 22 -23.08 13.01 3.57
N THR A 23 -24.07 13.89 3.41
CA THR A 23 -25.24 13.86 4.27
C THR A 23 -26.07 12.60 3.99
N LYS A 24 -26.90 12.17 4.95
CA LYS A 24 -27.73 10.95 4.79
C LYS A 24 -28.62 11.01 3.54
N SER A 25 -29.19 12.17 3.25
CA SER A 25 -30.02 12.39 2.06
C SER A 25 -29.22 12.24 0.76
N GLU A 26 -27.98 12.72 0.73
CA GLU A 26 -27.12 12.60 -0.45
C GLU A 26 -26.63 11.17 -0.66
N GLU A 27 -26.33 10.43 0.42
CA GLU A 27 -25.99 9.01 0.30
C GLU A 27 -27.19 8.19 -0.21
N GLU A 28 -28.39 8.44 0.29
CA GLU A 28 -29.61 7.77 -0.16
C GLU A 28 -29.90 8.05 -1.62
N GLN A 29 -29.78 9.31 -2.04
CA GLN A 29 -29.94 9.71 -3.44
C GLN A 29 -28.87 9.09 -4.34
N HIS A 30 -27.61 9.09 -3.90
CA HIS A 30 -26.51 8.48 -4.66
C HIS A 30 -26.71 6.97 -4.81
N ARG A 31 -27.13 6.27 -3.76
CA ARG A 31 -27.46 4.84 -3.80
C ARG A 31 -28.67 4.56 -4.69
N ALA A 32 -29.70 5.40 -4.66
CA ALA A 32 -30.86 5.28 -5.54
C ALA A 32 -30.47 5.46 -7.01
N ASN A 33 -29.61 6.45 -7.31
CA ASN A 33 -29.09 6.68 -8.66
C ASN A 33 -28.29 5.47 -9.17
N MET A 34 -27.38 4.95 -8.35
CA MET A 34 -26.61 3.74 -8.66
C MET A 34 -27.52 2.52 -8.92
N ARG A 35 -28.57 2.34 -8.12
CA ARG A 35 -29.54 1.25 -8.28
C ARG A 35 -30.35 1.38 -9.57
N ASN A 36 -30.62 2.60 -10.01
CA ASN A 36 -31.35 2.89 -11.24
C ASN A 36 -30.46 2.93 -12.48
N GLY A 37 -29.15 2.65 -12.35
CA GLY A 37 -28.19 2.69 -13.45
C GLY A 37 -27.86 4.11 -13.93
N ILE A 38 -28.14 5.13 -13.10
CA ILE A 38 -27.81 6.52 -13.37
C ILE A 38 -26.37 6.76 -12.89
N GLU A 39 -25.50 7.24 -13.79
CA GLU A 39 -24.16 7.68 -13.40
C GLU A 39 -24.29 8.80 -12.36
N GLY A 40 -23.83 8.52 -11.13
CA GLY A 40 -23.76 9.51 -10.06
C GLY A 40 -22.65 10.54 -10.29
N ASP A 41 -22.56 11.54 -9.42
CA ASP A 41 -21.53 12.56 -9.54
C ASP A 41 -20.13 11.95 -9.49
N ALA A 42 -19.28 12.32 -10.46
CA ALA A 42 -17.95 11.74 -10.61
C ALA A 42 -17.03 12.04 -9.42
N ASN A 43 -17.26 13.12 -8.67
CA ASN A 43 -16.49 13.50 -7.48
C ASN A 43 -16.93 12.76 -6.20
N ILE A 44 -17.94 11.90 -6.30
CA ILE A 44 -18.35 10.99 -5.23
C ILE A 44 -17.73 9.62 -5.50
N ALA A 45 -16.81 9.23 -4.64
CA ALA A 45 -16.03 8.02 -4.76
C ALA A 45 -16.25 7.12 -3.54
N GLU A 46 -16.19 5.81 -3.76
CA GLU A 46 -16.33 4.81 -2.71
C GLU A 46 -14.96 4.55 -2.08
N VAL A 47 -14.86 4.70 -0.76
CA VAL A 47 -13.58 4.56 -0.02
C VAL A 47 -13.49 3.19 0.68
N SER A 48 -14.64 2.61 0.99
CA SER A 48 -14.76 1.26 1.55
C SER A 48 -16.18 0.78 1.28
N SER A 49 -16.42 -0.53 1.35
CA SER A 49 -17.69 -1.14 0.94
C SER A 49 -18.92 -0.41 1.53
N GLY A 50 -19.62 0.36 0.68
CA GLY A 50 -20.80 1.14 1.02
C GLY A 50 -20.57 2.50 1.69
N VAL A 51 -19.33 2.97 1.80
CA VAL A 51 -18.95 4.29 2.34
C VAL A 51 -18.48 5.19 1.22
N TYR A 52 -19.23 6.27 0.99
CA TYR A 52 -18.95 7.24 -0.05
C TYR A 52 -18.34 8.51 0.55
N ARG A 53 -17.45 9.15 -0.20
CA ARG A 53 -16.87 10.46 0.13
C ARG A 53 -16.94 11.36 -1.08
N ARG A 54 -17.24 12.63 -0.84
CA ARG A 54 -17.18 13.68 -1.87
C ARG A 54 -15.82 14.38 -1.84
N VAL A 55 -15.19 14.54 -3.00
CA VAL A 55 -13.97 15.34 -3.14
C VAL A 55 -14.36 16.70 -3.70
N ASN A 56 -14.24 17.74 -2.88
CA ASN A 56 -14.51 19.14 -3.26
C ASN A 56 -13.21 19.91 -3.50
N ASP A 57 -12.23 19.70 -2.62
CA ASP A 57 -10.92 20.36 -2.72
C ASP A 57 -9.90 19.39 -3.30
N GLU A 58 -9.39 19.73 -4.48
CA GLU A 58 -8.25 19.06 -5.07
C GLU A 58 -6.95 19.75 -4.67
N PRO A 59 -5.89 18.99 -4.35
CA PRO A 59 -4.58 19.57 -4.15
C PRO A 59 -4.08 20.17 -5.46
N ASP A 60 -3.48 21.36 -5.38
CA ASP A 60 -2.78 21.95 -6.52
C ASP A 60 -1.68 21.00 -7.04
N MET A 61 -1.36 21.08 -8.33
CA MET A 61 -0.39 20.21 -9.00
C MET A 61 0.96 20.20 -8.28
N GLU A 62 1.42 21.36 -7.79
CA GLU A 62 2.68 21.43 -7.04
C GLU A 62 2.60 20.65 -5.71
N THR A 63 1.48 20.80 -5.00
CA THR A 63 1.24 20.09 -3.73
C THR A 63 1.13 18.58 -3.97
N PHE A 64 0.44 18.18 -5.02
CA PHE A 64 0.31 16.78 -5.43
C PHE A 64 1.68 16.16 -5.72
N ILE A 65 2.53 16.82 -6.51
CA ILE A 65 3.88 16.34 -6.82
C ILE A 65 4.73 16.20 -5.55
N ARG A 66 4.70 17.21 -4.66
CA ARG A 66 5.45 17.17 -3.39
C ARG A 66 4.99 16.04 -2.49
N MET A 67 3.68 15.86 -2.31
CA MET A 67 3.13 14.76 -1.51
C MET A 67 3.47 13.40 -2.11
N TYR A 68 3.40 13.25 -3.45
CA TYR A 68 3.77 12.02 -4.15
C TYR A 68 5.27 11.70 -3.97
N MET A 69 6.15 12.69 -4.10
CA MET A 69 7.57 12.54 -3.84
C MET A 69 7.85 12.09 -2.39
N LEU A 70 7.23 12.74 -1.41
CA LEU A 70 7.36 12.36 -0.01
C LEU A 70 6.88 10.93 0.24
N LYS A 71 5.70 10.57 -0.27
CA LYS A 71 5.12 9.24 -0.07
C LYS A 71 5.95 8.15 -0.75
N SER A 72 6.46 8.40 -1.95
CA SER A 72 7.35 7.46 -2.66
C SER A 72 8.70 7.29 -1.95
N LEU A 73 9.27 8.35 -1.38
CA LEU A 73 10.47 8.27 -0.54
C LEU A 73 10.25 7.45 0.73
N TYR A 74 9.11 7.64 1.42
CA TYR A 74 8.74 6.82 2.58
C TYR A 74 8.58 5.35 2.20
N PHE A 75 7.93 5.07 1.07
CA PHE A 75 7.75 3.70 0.59
C PHE A 75 9.09 3.06 0.22
N SER A 76 9.99 3.81 -0.44
CA SER A 76 11.35 3.38 -0.75
C SER A 76 12.16 3.04 0.51
N ARG A 77 12.05 3.86 1.56
CA ARG A 77 12.70 3.59 2.86
C ARG A 77 12.14 2.31 3.50
N ALA A 78 10.82 2.09 3.45
CA ALA A 78 10.20 0.87 3.98
C ALA A 78 10.66 -0.38 3.21
N ILE A 79 10.70 -0.33 1.87
CA ILE A 79 11.22 -1.41 1.02
C ILE A 79 12.68 -1.72 1.36
N ARG A 80 13.52 -0.68 1.50
CA ARG A 80 14.92 -0.85 1.86
C ARG A 80 15.08 -1.54 3.22
N SER A 81 14.24 -1.19 4.20
CA SER A 81 14.24 -1.84 5.51
C SER A 81 13.84 -3.32 5.43
N CYS A 82 12.80 -3.66 4.68
CA CYS A 82 12.40 -5.05 4.46
C CYS A 82 13.50 -5.86 3.76
N LEU A 83 14.15 -5.28 2.73
CA LEU A 83 15.23 -5.94 2.01
C LEU A 83 16.39 -6.29 2.94
N VAL A 84 16.81 -5.34 3.79
CA VAL A 84 17.86 -5.58 4.80
C VAL A 84 17.47 -6.71 5.75
N PHE A 85 16.21 -6.75 6.21
CA PHE A 85 15.71 -7.83 7.07
C PHE A 85 15.82 -9.21 6.41
N PHE A 86 15.38 -9.34 5.16
CA PHE A 86 15.49 -10.62 4.42
C PHE A 86 16.94 -11.04 4.18
N VAL A 87 17.83 -10.09 3.87
CA VAL A 87 19.26 -10.38 3.68
C VAL A 87 19.88 -10.90 4.97
N VAL A 88 19.57 -10.29 6.12
CA VAL A 88 20.08 -10.76 7.43
C VAL A 88 19.61 -12.18 7.72
N ILE A 89 18.33 -12.49 7.49
CA ILE A 89 17.80 -13.85 7.67
C ILE A 89 18.52 -14.84 6.74
N ALA A 90 18.73 -14.48 5.47
CA ALA A 90 19.41 -15.34 4.52
C ALA A 90 20.86 -15.64 4.96
N VAL A 91 21.60 -14.63 5.41
CA VAL A 91 22.99 -14.80 5.90
C VAL A 91 23.03 -15.71 7.12
N ILE A 92 22.12 -15.52 8.10
CA ILE A 92 22.03 -16.38 9.28
C ILE A 92 21.70 -17.82 8.88
N GLY A 93 20.74 -18.00 7.97
CA GLY A 93 20.36 -19.32 7.46
C GLY A 93 21.52 -20.04 6.78
N ILE A 94 22.29 -19.34 5.95
CA ILE A 94 23.49 -19.90 5.29
C ILE A 94 24.55 -20.27 6.33
N ALA A 95 24.81 -19.41 7.33
CA ALA A 95 25.82 -19.68 8.36
C ALA A 95 25.45 -20.92 9.20
N ILE A 96 24.19 -21.05 9.61
CA ILE A 96 23.71 -22.23 10.34
C ILE A 96 23.78 -23.48 9.46
N GLY A 97 23.39 -23.38 8.18
CA GLY A 97 23.47 -24.50 7.24
C GLY A 97 24.91 -24.99 7.03
N LEU A 98 25.86 -24.07 6.88
CA LEU A 98 27.28 -24.41 6.77
C LEU A 98 27.82 -25.06 8.04
N LEU A 99 27.47 -24.55 9.22
CA LEU A 99 27.87 -25.18 10.48
C LEU A 99 27.28 -26.58 10.63
N ALA A 100 25.99 -26.76 10.33
CA ALA A 100 25.34 -28.07 10.36
C ALA A 100 25.97 -29.07 9.38
N TYR A 101 26.52 -28.60 8.26
CA TYR A 101 27.23 -29.43 7.29
C TYR A 101 28.67 -29.77 7.72
N ILE A 102 29.42 -28.78 8.21
CA ILE A 102 30.86 -28.91 8.53
C ILE A 102 31.09 -29.65 9.85
N VAL A 103 30.28 -29.40 10.88
CA VAL A 103 30.43 -30.01 12.21
C VAL A 103 30.42 -31.55 12.20
N PRO A 104 29.46 -32.24 11.55
CA PRO A 104 29.47 -33.70 11.52
C PRO A 104 30.68 -34.27 10.75
N ILE A 105 31.10 -33.62 9.66
CA ILE A 105 32.27 -34.04 8.87
C ILE A 105 33.56 -33.93 9.70
N LEU A 106 33.73 -32.84 10.46
CA LEU A 106 34.85 -32.65 11.36
C LEU A 106 34.85 -33.66 12.53
N LEU A 107 33.67 -33.92 13.11
CA LEU A 107 33.51 -34.93 14.16
C LEU A 107 33.87 -36.34 13.68
N GLU A 108 33.49 -36.70 12.46
CA GLU A 108 33.79 -38.00 11.88
C GLU A 108 35.29 -38.15 11.57
N TRP A 109 35.93 -37.11 11.06
CA TRP A 109 37.39 -37.05 10.90
C TRP A 109 38.14 -37.19 12.23
N LEU A 110 37.69 -36.48 13.27
CA LEU A 110 38.33 -36.52 14.60
C LEU A 110 38.21 -37.92 15.24
N ARG A 111 37.12 -38.63 14.97
CA ARG A 111 36.88 -40.02 15.40
C ARG A 111 37.80 -41.02 14.70
N LEU A 112 38.15 -40.78 13.44
CA LEU A 112 39.03 -41.66 12.65
C LEU A 112 40.52 -41.45 12.99
N SER A 113 40.88 -40.28 13.53
CA SER A 113 42.26 -39.94 13.91
C SER A 113 42.69 -40.37 15.32
N LEU A 114 41.78 -40.96 16.11
CA LEU A 114 41.96 -41.29 17.53
C LEU A 114 41.90 -42.81 17.73
#